data_AF-A0A327XKC6-F1
#
_entry.id   AF-A0A327XKC6-F1
#
_cell.length_a   1.000
_cell.length_b   1.000
_cell.length_c   1.000
_cell.angle_alpha   90.00
_cell.angle_beta   90.00
_cell.angle_gamma   90.00
#
_symmetry.space_group_name_H-M   'P 1'
#
loop_
_entity.id
_entity.type
_entity.pdbx_description
1 polymer ?
#
loop_
_entity_poly.entity_id
_entity_poly.type
_entity_poly.pdbx_seq_one_letter_code
_entity_poly.pdbx_strand_id
1 'polypeptide(L)'
;MLNRRGHNRPPFRPKIPGTDLRSPDVPTAIIYRPSRNAMQSGSRPRHWILEFEPATSPQIEPLMGWSAMDDPYRPIRLSFPDPESAIDYAERNDWDYIVRDDGQRGPCTAPEPMFRPLDRLDGPQLRGRVPDRKTSAMKDAADPVDLALLESFPASDPPAWTGTIVTKR
;
A
#
# COMPACT_ATOMS: atom_id res chain seq x y z
N MET A 1 -17.58 13.29 1.47
CA MET A 1 -18.90 12.68 1.73
C MET A 1 -18.77 11.81 2.97
N LEU A 2 -19.83 11.72 3.78
CA LEU A 2 -19.80 11.67 5.24
C LEU A 2 -18.89 10.60 5.87
N ASN A 3 -17.91 11.06 6.67
CA ASN A 3 -17.32 10.26 7.75
C ASN A 3 -18.47 9.81 8.65
N ARG A 4 -18.71 8.49 8.80
CA ARG A 4 -19.57 7.99 9.88
C ARG A 4 -18.88 8.37 11.20
N ARG A 5 -19.26 9.51 11.75
CA ARG A 5 -18.91 9.93 13.11
C ARG A 5 -19.87 9.19 14.04
N GLY A 6 -19.47 8.00 14.48
CA GLY A 6 -20.11 7.38 15.63
C GLY A 6 -19.86 8.21 16.89
N HIS A 7 -20.81 8.12 17.82
CA HIS A 7 -20.93 8.80 19.11
C HIS A 7 -19.75 9.66 19.57
N ASN A 8 -19.72 10.91 19.11
CA ASN A 8 -18.72 11.95 19.42
C ASN A 8 -18.82 12.51 20.87
N ARG A 9 -19.30 11.69 21.81
CA ARG A 9 -19.42 11.90 23.28
C ARG A 9 -20.16 10.70 23.91
N PRO A 10 -19.47 9.61 24.27
CA PRO A 10 -20.06 8.57 25.10
C PRO A 10 -20.52 9.16 26.46
N PRO A 11 -21.60 8.64 27.08
CA PRO A 11 -21.97 9.05 28.44
C PRO A 11 -20.89 8.69 29.47
N PHE A 12 -19.99 7.75 29.13
CA PHE A 12 -18.92 7.25 29.97
C PHE A 12 -17.55 7.57 29.39
N ARG A 13 -16.54 7.72 30.25
CA ARG A 13 -15.16 7.95 29.82
C ARG A 13 -14.62 6.74 29.02
N PRO A 14 -13.84 6.98 27.95
CA PRO A 14 -13.25 5.91 27.15
C PRO A 14 -12.32 5.01 27.98
N LYS A 15 -12.25 3.72 27.62
CA LYS A 15 -11.35 2.75 28.28
C LYS A 15 -9.93 2.89 27.75
N ILE A 16 -8.91 2.71 28.59
CA ILE A 16 -7.52 2.69 28.11
C ILE A 16 -7.28 1.32 27.42
N PRO A 17 -6.78 1.27 26.18
CA PRO A 17 -6.52 0.02 25.47
C PRO A 17 -5.63 -0.92 26.29
N GLY A 18 -6.06 -2.18 26.40
CA GLY A 18 -5.35 -3.23 27.15
C GLY A 18 -5.60 -3.21 28.67
N THR A 19 -6.42 -2.30 29.20
CA THR A 19 -6.77 -2.25 30.63
C THR A 19 -8.26 -1.98 30.83
N ASP A 20 -8.76 -2.19 32.06
CA ASP A 20 -10.13 -1.85 32.45
C ASP A 20 -10.29 -0.41 33.00
N LEU A 21 -9.20 0.36 33.03
CA LEU A 21 -9.22 1.74 33.51
C LEU A 21 -9.84 2.67 32.48
N ARG A 22 -10.59 3.68 32.94
CA ARG A 22 -11.23 4.68 32.07
C ARG A 22 -10.53 6.04 32.21
N SER A 23 -10.03 6.58 31.11
CA SER A 23 -9.33 7.87 31.07
C SER A 23 -9.94 8.77 30.00
N PRO A 24 -10.13 10.08 30.25
CA PRO A 24 -10.57 11.02 29.23
C PRO A 24 -9.48 11.34 28.18
N ASP A 25 -8.24 10.91 28.43
CA ASP A 25 -7.07 11.22 27.61
C ASP A 25 -6.90 10.29 26.41
N VAL A 26 -7.81 9.33 26.21
CA VAL A 26 -7.73 8.41 25.08
C VAL A 26 -8.04 9.18 23.78
N PRO A 27 -7.10 9.18 22.80
CA PRO A 27 -7.29 9.88 21.54
C PRO A 27 -8.35 9.20 20.65
N THR A 28 -8.81 9.91 19.63
CA THR A 28 -9.77 9.39 18.65
C THR A 28 -9.20 8.20 17.88
N ALA A 29 -9.99 7.13 17.73
CA ALA A 29 -9.66 5.98 16.90
C ALA A 29 -9.99 6.25 15.41
N ILE A 30 -9.11 5.82 14.52
CA ILE A 30 -9.25 5.91 13.07
C ILE A 30 -9.35 4.49 12.53
N ILE A 31 -10.50 4.18 11.94
CA ILE A 31 -10.77 2.89 11.29
C ILE A 31 -10.63 3.09 9.79
N TYR A 32 -9.69 2.38 9.17
CA TYR A 32 -9.46 2.50 7.73
C TYR A 32 -8.97 1.19 7.13
N ARG A 33 -9.13 1.07 5.81
CA ARG A 33 -8.55 -0.04 5.05
C ARG A 33 -7.24 0.42 4.40
N PRO A 34 -6.08 -0.21 4.69
CA PRO A 34 -4.80 0.20 4.14
C PRO A 34 -4.81 0.24 2.61
N SER A 35 -4.15 1.25 2.05
CA SER A 35 -3.98 1.38 0.61
C SER A 35 -2.96 0.36 0.09
N ARG A 36 -3.06 0.02 -1.19
CA ARG A 36 -1.99 -0.74 -1.87
C ARG A 36 -0.72 0.09 -1.88
N ASN A 37 0.44 -0.55 -1.68
CA ASN A 37 1.73 0.08 -1.89
C ASN A 37 1.87 0.50 -3.36
N ALA A 38 2.09 1.79 -3.63
CA ALA A 38 2.06 2.35 -4.98
C ALA A 38 3.06 1.66 -5.93
N MET A 39 4.26 1.35 -5.44
CA MET A 39 5.34 0.78 -6.23
C MET A 39 5.22 -0.74 -6.45
N GLN A 40 4.46 -1.44 -5.60
CA GLN A 40 4.34 -2.88 -5.67
C GLN A 40 3.08 -3.28 -6.44
N SER A 41 3.18 -4.31 -7.28
CA SER A 41 2.07 -4.79 -8.10
C SER A 41 0.96 -5.46 -7.28
N GLY A 42 1.23 -5.83 -6.03
CA GLY A 42 0.37 -6.64 -5.15
C GLY A 42 -1.05 -6.10 -4.96
N SER A 43 -1.97 -7.01 -4.63
CA SER A 43 -3.36 -6.64 -4.34
C SER A 43 -3.48 -5.82 -3.06
N ARG A 44 -4.54 -5.03 -2.95
CA ARG A 44 -4.82 -4.29 -1.72
C ARG A 44 -5.19 -5.28 -0.61
N PRO A 45 -4.65 -5.11 0.62
CA PRO A 45 -5.10 -5.88 1.78
C PRO A 45 -6.62 -5.80 1.96
N ARG A 46 -7.22 -6.91 2.40
CA ARG A 46 -8.66 -7.02 2.67
C ARG A 46 -9.02 -6.75 4.13
N HIS A 47 -8.03 -6.74 5.03
CA HIS A 47 -8.25 -6.41 6.42
C HIS A 47 -8.43 -4.90 6.62
N TRP A 48 -9.15 -4.55 7.68
CA TRP A 48 -9.31 -3.22 8.22
C TRP A 48 -8.34 -3.02 9.38
N ILE A 49 -7.88 -1.79 9.56
CA ILE A 49 -7.00 -1.42 10.65
C ILE A 49 -7.70 -0.35 11.50
N LEU A 50 -7.61 -0.50 12.81
CA LEU A 50 -7.91 0.53 13.80
C LEU A 50 -6.59 1.02 14.38
N GLU A 51 -6.35 2.33 14.25
CA GLU A 51 -5.19 3.05 14.83
C GLU A 51 -5.68 4.26 15.63
N PHE A 52 -4.87 4.77 16.54
CA PHE A 52 -5.18 5.99 17.29
C PHE A 52 -4.58 7.23 16.64
N GLU A 53 -5.24 8.39 16.80
CA GLU A 53 -4.69 9.67 16.39
C GLU A 53 -3.42 9.99 17.21
N PRO A 54 -2.29 10.35 16.57
CA PRO A 54 -1.06 10.65 17.28
C PRO A 54 -1.21 11.96 18.06
N ALA A 55 -1.02 11.90 19.38
CA ALA A 55 -1.12 13.08 20.24
C ALA A 55 0.11 14.00 20.12
N THR A 56 1.30 13.39 19.99
CA THR A 56 2.59 14.10 20.02
C THR A 56 3.50 13.67 18.87
N SER A 57 4.24 14.64 18.32
CA SER A 57 5.29 14.37 17.32
C SER A 57 6.47 13.62 17.94
N PRO A 58 7.09 12.65 17.24
CA PRO A 58 8.30 12.00 17.73
C PRO A 58 9.43 13.02 17.90
N GLN A 59 10.24 12.84 18.94
CA GLN A 59 11.41 13.67 19.22
C GLN A 59 12.68 12.88 18.94
N ILE A 60 13.73 13.58 18.51
CA ILE A 60 15.04 12.97 18.27
C ILE A 60 15.87 13.12 19.54
N GLU A 61 16.40 12.02 20.04
CA GLU A 61 17.26 11.98 21.23
C GLU A 61 18.64 12.59 20.92
N PRO A 62 19.17 13.48 21.77
CA PRO A 62 20.35 14.30 21.44
C PRO A 62 21.68 13.53 21.37
N LEU A 63 21.84 12.41 22.09
CA LEU A 63 23.11 11.68 22.15
C LEU A 63 23.28 10.70 20.97
N MET A 64 22.29 9.86 20.74
CA MET A 64 22.30 8.75 19.78
C MET A 64 21.49 9.04 18.52
N GLY A 65 20.64 10.07 18.53
CA GLY A 65 19.76 10.39 17.40
C GLY A 65 18.58 9.43 17.26
N TRP A 66 18.23 8.68 18.32
CA TRP A 66 17.10 7.76 18.27
C TRP A 66 15.77 8.49 18.33
N SER A 67 14.77 7.98 17.61
CA SER A 67 13.40 8.51 17.66
C SER A 67 12.73 8.08 18.96
N ALA A 68 12.62 8.99 19.91
CA ALA A 68 11.87 8.81 21.15
C ALA A 68 10.42 9.30 20.97
N MET A 69 9.51 8.70 21.73
CA MET A 69 8.10 9.05 21.70
C MET A 69 7.50 8.94 23.10
N ASP A 70 6.63 9.90 23.44
CA ASP A 70 5.94 9.97 24.75
C ASP A 70 4.50 9.43 24.71
N ASP A 71 3.88 9.34 23.54
CA ASP A 71 2.48 8.87 23.45
C ASP A 71 2.40 7.31 23.41
N PRO A 72 1.66 6.69 24.36
CA PRO A 72 1.58 5.24 24.48
C PRO A 72 0.63 4.59 23.46
N TYR A 73 -0.24 5.36 22.80
CA TYR A 73 -1.30 4.86 21.93
C TYR A 73 -0.83 4.63 20.49
N ARG A 74 0.18 5.36 20.02
CA ARG A 74 0.69 5.23 18.63
C ARG A 74 1.15 3.84 18.20
N PRO A 75 1.83 3.00 19.01
CA PRO A 75 2.22 1.67 18.56
C PRO A 75 1.02 0.71 18.42
N ILE A 76 -0.16 1.07 18.92
CA ILE A 76 -1.33 0.19 18.94
C ILE A 76 -1.97 0.16 17.56
N ARG A 77 -1.89 -1.01 16.90
CA ARG A 77 -2.51 -1.29 15.60
C ARG A 77 -3.28 -2.59 15.67
N LEU A 78 -4.59 -2.51 15.45
CA LEU A 78 -5.47 -3.67 15.51
C LEU A 78 -6.01 -4.00 14.11
N SER A 79 -5.87 -5.25 13.70
CA SER A 79 -6.34 -5.74 12.40
C SER A 79 -7.65 -6.50 12.54
N PHE A 80 -8.64 -6.13 11.73
CA PHE A 80 -9.96 -6.73 11.70
C PHE A 80 -10.30 -7.25 10.29
N PRO A 81 -11.13 -8.30 10.16
CA PRO A 81 -11.59 -8.75 8.86
C PRO A 81 -12.62 -7.79 8.24
N ASP A 82 -13.51 -7.23 9.06
CA ASP A 82 -14.66 -6.44 8.63
C ASP A 82 -14.67 -5.04 9.26
N PRO A 83 -15.26 -4.02 8.61
CA PRO A 83 -15.37 -2.68 9.19
C PRO A 83 -16.33 -2.66 10.38
N GLU A 84 -17.40 -3.45 10.34
CA GLU A 84 -18.39 -3.54 11.42
C GLU A 84 -17.78 -4.13 12.69
N SER A 85 -16.94 -5.15 12.56
CA SER A 85 -16.18 -5.73 13.68
C SER A 85 -15.26 -4.71 14.35
N ALA A 86 -14.64 -3.81 13.58
CA ALA A 86 -13.81 -2.74 14.13
C ALA A 86 -14.66 -1.68 14.86
N ILE A 87 -15.85 -1.38 14.35
CA ILE A 87 -16.80 -0.43 14.96
C ILE A 87 -17.34 -0.99 16.28
N ASP A 88 -17.83 -2.23 16.29
CA ASP A 88 -18.32 -2.90 17.50
C ASP A 88 -17.24 -2.96 18.59
N TYR A 89 -15.98 -3.21 18.21
CA TYR A 89 -14.86 -3.17 19.14
C TYR A 89 -14.64 -1.76 19.73
N ALA A 90 -14.68 -0.72 18.91
CA ALA A 90 -14.56 0.67 19.38
C ALA A 90 -15.73 1.05 20.32
N GLU A 91 -16.95 0.64 19.99
CA GLU A 91 -18.15 0.90 20.78
C GLU A 91 -18.12 0.20 22.14
N ARG A 92 -17.69 -1.06 22.21
CA ARG A 92 -17.50 -1.79 23.48
C ARG A 92 -16.48 -1.15 24.42
N ASN A 93 -15.54 -0.39 23.87
CA ASN A 93 -14.51 0.32 24.61
C ASN A 93 -14.85 1.79 24.88
N ASP A 94 -16.03 2.25 24.42
CA ASP A 94 -16.49 3.62 24.53
C ASP A 94 -15.50 4.63 23.88
N TRP A 95 -14.86 4.28 22.75
CA TRP A 95 -13.92 5.15 22.04
C TRP A 95 -14.61 6.02 20.99
N ASP A 96 -14.18 7.28 20.88
CA ASP A 96 -14.53 8.12 19.73
C ASP A 96 -13.86 7.57 18.47
N TYR A 97 -14.62 7.37 17.38
CA TYR A 97 -14.07 6.77 16.16
C TYR A 97 -14.42 7.52 14.88
N ILE A 98 -13.51 7.46 13.91
CA ILE A 98 -13.68 7.99 12.56
C ILE A 98 -13.45 6.86 11.56
N VAL A 99 -14.51 6.49 10.84
CA VAL A 99 -14.41 5.53 9.73
C VAL A 99 -13.99 6.27 8.45
N ARG A 100 -12.86 5.87 7.88
CA ARG A 100 -12.40 6.32 6.56
C ARG A 100 -12.89 5.35 5.50
N ASP A 101 -13.66 5.89 4.55
CA ASP A 101 -14.21 5.12 3.45
C ASP A 101 -13.09 4.49 2.61
N ASP A 102 -13.38 3.34 2.01
CA ASP A 102 -12.36 2.56 1.33
C ASP A 102 -12.04 3.10 -0.06
N GLY A 103 -12.27 4.39 -0.33
CA GLY A 103 -11.79 5.10 -1.51
C GLY A 103 -11.92 4.26 -2.76
N GLN A 104 -13.11 3.70 -3.01
CA GLN A 104 -13.35 2.94 -4.23
C GLN A 104 -12.94 3.85 -5.38
N ARG A 105 -11.99 3.36 -6.19
CA ARG A 105 -11.64 4.06 -7.42
C ARG A 105 -12.94 4.19 -8.18
N GLY A 106 -13.38 5.43 -8.40
CA GLY A 106 -14.42 5.68 -9.38
C GLY A 106 -14.04 4.96 -10.67
N PRO A 107 -15.01 4.45 -11.44
CA PRO A 107 -14.71 3.87 -12.74
C PRO A 107 -13.81 4.85 -13.47
N CYS A 108 -12.73 4.34 -14.07
CA CYS A 108 -11.86 5.14 -14.92
C CYS A 108 -12.73 5.52 -16.12
N THR A 109 -13.48 6.62 -16.00
CA THR A 109 -14.14 7.26 -17.12
C THR A 109 -12.98 7.68 -17.99
N ALA A 110 -12.67 6.85 -19.00
CA ALA A 110 -11.75 7.27 -20.04
C ALA A 110 -12.31 8.62 -20.51
N PRO A 111 -11.55 9.73 -20.38
CA PRO A 111 -11.98 10.97 -21.02
C PRO A 111 -12.28 10.62 -22.47
N GLU A 112 -13.34 11.20 -23.05
CA GLU A 112 -13.62 10.98 -24.48
C GLU A 112 -12.29 11.11 -25.22
N PRO A 113 -11.90 10.11 -26.05
CA PRO A 113 -10.69 10.22 -26.81
C PRO A 113 -10.77 11.55 -27.55
N MET A 114 -9.77 12.42 -27.34
CA MET A 114 -9.73 13.76 -27.93
C MET A 114 -9.88 13.68 -29.47
N PHE A 115 -9.54 12.51 -30.02
CA PHE A 115 -9.90 12.07 -31.36
C PHE A 115 -11.28 11.40 -31.36
N ARG A 116 -12.31 12.16 -31.69
CA ARG A 116 -13.51 11.59 -32.31
C ARG A 116 -13.07 10.99 -33.65
N PRO A 117 -13.27 9.69 -33.92
CA PRO A 117 -12.97 9.13 -35.23
C PRO A 117 -13.78 9.93 -36.25
N LEU A 118 -13.09 10.50 -37.23
CA LEU A 118 -13.68 11.16 -38.38
C LEU A 118 -14.26 10.05 -39.28
N ASP A 119 -15.27 9.32 -38.77
CA ASP A 119 -16.07 8.39 -39.57
C ASP A 119 -16.92 9.23 -40.52
N ARG A 120 -16.29 9.63 -41.63
CA ARG A 120 -16.84 9.80 -42.98
C ARG A 120 -15.97 10.76 -43.77
N LEU A 121 -14.86 10.25 -44.32
CA LEU A 121 -14.38 10.65 -45.64
C LEU A 121 -13.80 9.40 -46.35
N ASP A 122 -14.72 8.71 -47.02
CA ASP A 122 -14.56 8.05 -48.33
C ASP A 122 -13.61 6.84 -48.51
N GLY A 123 -14.24 5.66 -48.65
CA GLY A 123 -13.84 4.63 -49.64
C GLY A 123 -13.05 3.40 -49.14
N PRO A 124 -13.23 2.22 -49.77
CA PRO A 124 -12.47 1.01 -49.44
C PRO A 124 -11.03 1.11 -49.95
N GLN A 125 -10.06 1.14 -49.04
CA GLN A 125 -8.64 1.00 -49.39
C GLN A 125 -8.33 -0.45 -49.77
N LEU A 126 -7.96 -0.67 -51.03
CA LEU A 126 -7.52 -1.96 -51.55
C LEU A 126 -6.31 -2.46 -50.75
N ARG A 127 -6.39 -3.66 -50.18
CA ARG A 127 -5.23 -4.36 -49.59
C ARG A 127 -4.18 -4.64 -50.68
N GLY A 128 -3.23 -3.72 -50.83
CA GLY A 128 -1.97 -3.98 -51.52
C GLY A 128 -1.04 -4.79 -50.60
N ARG A 129 -0.72 -6.02 -51.03
CA ARG A 129 0.27 -6.90 -50.41
C ARG A 129 1.67 -6.26 -50.54
N VAL A 130 2.27 -5.83 -49.42
CA VAL A 130 3.68 -5.42 -49.39
C VAL A 130 4.53 -6.69 -49.39
N PRO A 131 5.51 -6.86 -50.30
CA PRO A 131 6.38 -8.04 -50.30
C PRO A 131 7.41 -7.98 -49.17
N ASP A 132 7.67 -9.15 -48.59
CA ASP A 132 8.63 -9.39 -47.50
C ASP A 132 10.03 -8.91 -47.87
N ARG A 133 10.50 -7.84 -47.21
CA ARG A 133 11.89 -7.42 -47.29
C ARG A 133 12.73 -8.34 -46.41
N LYS A 134 13.28 -9.41 -47.00
CA LYS A 134 14.41 -10.14 -46.41
C LYS A 134 15.58 -9.18 -46.26
N THR A 135 15.88 -8.75 -45.04
CA THR A 135 17.19 -8.19 -44.73
C THR A 135 18.18 -9.35 -44.64
N SER A 136 18.99 -9.47 -45.69
CA SER A 136 20.20 -10.28 -45.73
C SER A 136 21.15 -9.90 -44.60
N ALA A 137 21.81 -10.92 -44.06
CA ALA A 137 22.81 -10.87 -43.02
C ALA A 137 23.82 -9.73 -43.13
N MET A 138 24.09 -9.09 -41.99
CA MET A 138 25.41 -8.54 -41.67
C MET A 138 25.80 -9.20 -40.34
N LYS A 139 26.68 -10.21 -40.42
CA LYS A 139 27.52 -10.63 -39.30
C LYS A 139 28.50 -9.48 -39.06
N ASP A 140 28.74 -9.18 -37.79
CA ASP A 140 29.86 -8.38 -37.23
C ASP A 140 29.33 -7.40 -36.18
N ALA A 141 28.98 -7.95 -35.03
CA ALA A 141 29.03 -7.23 -33.76
C ALA A 141 29.17 -8.30 -32.69
N ALA A 142 30.27 -8.26 -31.94
CA ALA A 142 30.53 -9.14 -30.82
C ALA A 142 29.30 -9.21 -29.90
N ASP A 143 28.87 -10.42 -29.57
CA ASP A 143 27.74 -10.63 -28.66
C ASP A 143 28.10 -10.01 -27.30
N PRO A 144 27.27 -9.11 -26.75
CA PRO A 144 27.53 -8.50 -25.43
C PRO A 144 27.49 -9.54 -24.30
N VAL A 145 26.94 -10.73 -24.59
CA VAL A 145 26.86 -11.87 -23.67
C VAL A 145 28.23 -12.52 -23.45
N ASP A 146 29.10 -12.55 -24.47
CA ASP A 146 30.43 -13.16 -24.37
C ASP A 146 31.42 -12.29 -23.59
N LEU A 147 31.26 -10.96 -23.65
CA LEU A 147 32.06 -10.01 -22.85
C LEU A 147 31.71 -10.07 -21.35
N ALA A 148 30.46 -10.37 -21.02
CA ALA A 148 29.99 -10.51 -19.63
C ALA A 148 30.56 -11.75 -18.91
N LEU A 149 31.01 -12.77 -19.64
CA LEU A 149 31.64 -13.96 -19.05
C LEU A 149 33.07 -13.74 -18.56
N LEU A 150 33.76 -12.69 -19.05
CA LEU A 150 35.07 -12.27 -18.56
C LEU A 150 34.98 -11.31 -17.36
N GLU A 151 33.85 -10.62 -17.18
CA GLU A 151 33.47 -9.99 -15.91
C GLU A 151 32.64 -10.98 -15.08
N SER A 152 33.25 -12.12 -14.74
CA SER A 152 32.96 -12.73 -13.44
C SER A 152 33.36 -11.73 -12.38
N PHE A 153 32.45 -10.80 -12.07
CA PHE A 153 32.45 -10.12 -10.79
C PHE A 153 32.60 -11.23 -9.75
N PRO A 154 33.63 -11.22 -8.89
CA PRO A 154 33.62 -12.06 -7.71
C PRO A 154 32.43 -11.54 -6.91
N ALA A 155 31.27 -12.12 -7.16
CA ALA A 155 30.15 -12.06 -6.26
C ALA A 155 30.76 -12.48 -4.94
N SER A 156 30.95 -11.50 -4.06
CA SER A 156 31.16 -11.76 -2.66
C SER A 156 30.06 -12.74 -2.32
N ASP A 157 30.41 -14.00 -2.17
CA ASP A 157 29.64 -14.89 -1.35
C ASP A 157 29.42 -14.09 -0.06
N PRO A 158 28.17 -13.69 0.27
CA PRO A 158 27.94 -13.03 1.53
C PRO A 158 28.47 -13.98 2.63
N PRO A 159 29.15 -13.47 3.68
CA PRO A 159 29.67 -14.32 4.74
C PRO A 159 28.56 -15.26 5.22
N ALA A 160 28.88 -16.55 5.32
CA ALA A 160 27.98 -17.71 5.37
C ALA A 160 27.00 -17.81 6.57
N TRP A 161 26.31 -16.72 6.92
CA TRP A 161 25.26 -16.66 7.93
C TRP A 161 23.85 -16.87 7.34
N THR A 162 23.65 -16.79 6.02
CA THR A 162 22.36 -17.15 5.42
C THR A 162 22.19 -18.67 5.43
N GLY A 163 21.78 -19.19 6.59
CA GLY A 163 21.35 -20.56 6.77
C GLY A 163 20.09 -20.83 5.93
N THR A 164 20.28 -21.47 4.78
CA THR A 164 19.20 -22.08 4.00
C THR A 164 18.78 -23.38 4.70
N ILE A 165 17.63 -23.37 5.38
CA ILE A 165 16.95 -24.60 5.77
C ILE A 165 16.18 -25.16 4.57
N VAL A 166 16.82 -26.04 3.80
CA VAL A 166 16.11 -26.96 2.90
C VAL A 166 15.76 -28.20 3.71
N THR A 167 14.56 -28.23 4.28
CA THR A 167 13.94 -29.48 4.75
C THR A 167 13.08 -30.04 3.64
N LYS A 168 13.53 -31.15 3.04
CA LYS A 168 12.74 -32.02 2.16
C LYS A 168 12.74 -33.42 2.79
N ARG A 169 11.56 -33.92 3.16
CA ARG A 169 11.14 -35.31 2.98
C ARG A 169 9.62 -35.34 2.88
#